data_AF-A0A661WVQ1-F1
#
_entry.id   AF-A0A661WVQ1-F1
#
_cell.length_a   1.000
_cell.length_b   1.000
_cell.length_c   1.000
_cell.angle_alpha   90.00
_cell.angle_beta   90.00
_cell.angle_gamma   90.00
#
_symmetry.space_group_name_H-M   'P 1'
#
loop_
_entity.id
_entity.type
_entity.pdbx_description
1 polymer ?
#
loop_
_entity_poly.entity_id
_entity_poly.type
_entity_poly.pdbx_seq_one_letter_code
_entity_poly.pdbx_strand_id
1 'polypeptide(L)' 'MIGSFESILEELSKRNILFIVVGGVAVNLHGIPRMTYDIDILLKMEDENLRKFCSLMKEKGYKPKVPV' A
#
# COMPACT_ATOMS: atom_id res chain seq x y z
N MET A 1 13.91 -10.95 -7.75
CA MET A 1 13.45 -9.77 -8.52
C MET A 1 12.57 -8.97 -7.58
N ILE A 2 12.82 -7.67 -7.43
CA ILE A 2 12.15 -6.79 -6.46
C ILE A 2 10.64 -7.06 -6.49
N GLY A 3 10.08 -7.52 -5.36
CA GLY A 3 8.72 -8.02 -5.28
C GLY A 3 7.73 -6.99 -5.80
N SER A 4 6.88 -7.43 -6.71
CA SER A 4 5.85 -6.60 -7.33
C SER A 4 4.90 -6.08 -6.24
N PHE A 5 4.32 -4.89 -6.41
CA PHE A 5 3.46 -4.24 -5.39
C PHE A 5 2.26 -5.13 -4.99
N GLU A 6 1.88 -6.06 -5.84
CA GLU A 6 0.90 -7.11 -5.60
C GLU A 6 1.22 -7.89 -4.32
N SER A 7 2.49 -8.19 -4.03
CA SER A 7 2.86 -8.92 -2.80
C SER A 7 2.53 -8.13 -1.53
N ILE A 8 2.72 -6.80 -1.52
CA ILE A 8 2.35 -6.01 -0.35
C ILE A 8 0.84 -5.86 -0.22
N LEU A 9 0.12 -5.72 -1.35
CA LEU A 9 -1.35 -5.67 -1.36
C LEU A 9 -1.98 -6.97 -0.87
N GLU A 10 -1.44 -8.12 -1.27
CA GLU A 10 -1.87 -9.43 -0.77
C GLU A 10 -1.69 -9.53 0.75
N GLU A 11 -0.55 -9.09 1.28
CA GLU A 11 -0.27 -9.15 2.72
C GLU A 11 -1.20 -8.23 3.52
N LEU A 12 -1.51 -7.05 2.97
CA LEU A 12 -2.52 -6.15 3.55
C LEU A 12 -3.89 -6.84 3.61
N SER A 13 -4.31 -7.47 2.50
CA SER A 13 -5.58 -8.19 2.42
C SER A 13 -5.64 -9.39 3.38
N LYS A 14 -4.58 -10.23 3.42
CA LYS A 14 -4.49 -11.41 4.30
C LYS A 14 -4.60 -11.04 5.78
N ARG A 15 -4.15 -9.83 6.16
CA ARG A 15 -4.19 -9.33 7.54
C ARG A 15 -5.42 -8.50 7.88
N ASN A 16 -6.40 -8.43 6.96
CA ASN A 16 -7.60 -7.59 7.10
C ASN A 16 -7.24 -6.13 7.41
N ILE A 17 -6.18 -5.60 6.78
CA ILE A 17 -5.86 -4.18 6.81
C ILE A 17 -6.73 -3.51 5.77
N LEU A 18 -7.52 -2.53 6.18
CA LEU A 18 -8.47 -1.81 5.34
C LEU A 18 -7.77 -0.67 4.63
N PHE A 19 -7.69 -0.78 3.31
CA PHE A 19 -7.07 0.21 2.43
C PHE A 19 -7.83 0.32 1.11
N ILE A 20 -7.58 1.40 0.38
CA ILE A 20 -7.93 1.54 -1.03
C ILE A 20 -6.67 1.91 -1.81
N VAL A 21 -6.56 1.45 -3.06
CA VAL A 21 -5.51 1.88 -3.98
C VAL A 21 -5.90 3.22 -4.60
N VAL A 22 -4.98 4.17 -4.62
CA VAL A 22 -5.16 5.49 -5.22
C VAL A 22 -3.99 5.80 -6.17
N GLY A 23 -3.92 7.03 -6.70
CA GLY A 23 -2.78 7.47 -7.50
C GLY A 23 -2.71 6.81 -8.89
N GLY A 24 -1.48 6.69 -9.41
CA GLY A 24 -1.23 6.24 -10.79
C GLY A 24 -1.69 4.79 -11.05
N VAL A 25 -1.50 3.90 -10.08
CA VAL A 25 -1.96 2.51 -10.18
C VAL A 25 -3.48 2.43 -10.27
N ALA A 26 -4.23 3.20 -9.48
CA ALA A 26 -5.70 3.23 -9.58
C ALA A 26 -6.17 3.67 -10.98
N VAL A 27 -5.52 4.69 -11.56
CA VAL A 27 -5.81 5.17 -12.92
C VAL A 27 -5.58 4.06 -13.96
N ASN A 28 -4.47 3.32 -13.83
CA ASN A 28 -4.19 2.15 -14.69
C ASN A 28 -5.26 1.06 -14.56
N LEU A 29 -5.71 0.75 -13.34
CA LEU A 29 -6.77 -0.25 -13.09
C LEU A 29 -8.11 0.14 -13.72
N HIS A 30 -8.35 1.44 -13.95
CA HIS A 30 -9.50 1.96 -14.68
C HIS A 30 -9.30 2.03 -16.20
N GLY A 31 -8.23 1.44 -16.73
CA GLY A 31 -7.98 1.31 -18.16
C GLY A 31 -7.37 2.54 -18.82
N ILE A 32 -6.82 3.47 -18.02
CA ILE A 32 -6.15 4.67 -18.52
C ILE A 32 -4.64 4.50 -18.33
N PRO A 33 -3.87 4.22 -19.41
CA PRO A 33 -2.44 3.96 -19.30
C PRO A 33 -1.67 5.15 -18.73
N ARG A 34 -0.90 4.90 -17.68
CA ARG A 34 -0.06 5.88 -17.00
C ARG A 34 1.21 5.22 -16.46
N MET A 35 2.35 5.83 -16.75
CA MET A 35 3.60 5.44 -16.11
C MET A 35 3.59 5.89 -14.64
N THR A 36 3.89 4.96 -13.73
CA THR A 36 4.03 5.18 -12.29
C THR A 36 5.09 4.19 -11.78
N TYR A 37 5.84 4.61 -10.76
CA TYR A 37 6.96 3.83 -10.19
C TYR A 37 6.70 3.40 -8.75
N ASP A 38 5.55 3.79 -8.22
CA ASP A 38 5.13 3.67 -6.85
C ASP A 38 3.68 3.19 -6.78
N ILE A 39 3.27 2.82 -5.56
CA ILE A 39 1.88 2.52 -5.24
C ILE A 39 1.46 3.43 -4.11
N ASP A 40 0.37 4.14 -4.33
CA ASP A 40 -0.29 4.95 -3.33
C ASP A 40 -1.50 4.21 -2.78
N ILE A 41 -1.62 4.17 -1.45
CA ILE A 41 -2.80 3.64 -0.77
C ILE A 41 -3.33 4.64 0.25
N LEU A 42 -4.64 4.65 0.45
CA LEU A 42 -5.25 5.30 1.62
C LEU A 42 -5.69 4.24 2.61
N LEU A 43 -5.32 4.43 3.87
CA LEU A 43 -5.73 3.56 4.97
C LEU A 43 -7.03 4.10 5.57
N LYS A 44 -7.90 3.19 6.01
CA LYS A 44 -8.98 3.57 6.94
C LYS A 44 -8.33 4.08 8.23
N MET A 45 -8.65 5.32 8.62
CA MET A 45 -8.07 6.02 9.78
C MET A 45 -8.70 5.54 11.09
N GLU A 46 -8.50 4.27 11.39
CA GLU A 46 -8.86 3.65 12.65
C GLU A 46 -7.62 3.12 13.32
N ASP A 47 -7.53 3.41 14.61
CA ASP A 47 -6.44 3.04 15.50
C ASP A 47 -5.93 1.60 15.34
N GLU A 48 -6.83 0.62 15.29
CA GLU A 48 -6.47 -0.79 15.12
C GLU A 48 -5.89 -1.06 13.73
N ASN A 49 -6.49 -0.48 12.69
CA ASN A 49 -6.05 -0.64 11.30
C ASN A 49 -4.64 -0.06 11.10
N LEU A 50 -4.40 1.14 11.63
CA LEU A 50 -3.10 1.81 11.58
C LEU A 50 -2.02 1.02 12.33
N ARG A 51 -2.34 0.46 13.51
CA ARG A 51 -1.41 -0.41 14.25
C ARG A 51 -1.03 -1.67 13.48
N LYS A 52 -2.00 -2.34 12.84
CA LYS A 52 -1.73 -3.51 11.98
C LYS A 52 -0.83 -3.13 10.80
N PHE A 53 -1.13 -2.02 10.14
CA PHE A 53 -0.34 -1.51 9.02
C PHE A 53 1.11 -1.22 9.43
N CYS A 54 1.31 -0.40 10.46
CA CYS A 54 2.65 -0.05 10.94
C CYS A 54 3.47 -1.28 11.37
N SER A 55 2.81 -2.27 11.98
CA SER A 55 3.46 -3.54 12.37
C SER A 55 3.90 -4.34 11.15
N LEU A 56 3.04 -4.48 10.15
CA LEU A 56 3.37 -5.16 8.89
C LEU A 56 4.51 -4.45 8.15
N MET A 57 4.47 -3.13 8.02
CA MET A 57 5.53 -2.36 7.35
C MET A 57 6.88 -2.59 8.02
N LYS A 58 6.91 -2.58 9.36
CA LYS A 58 8.11 -2.86 10.15
C LYS A 58 8.60 -4.31 9.96
N GLU A 59 7.70 -5.28 9.95
CA GLU A 59 8.01 -6.70 9.71
C GLU A 59 8.65 -6.92 8.33
N LYS A 60 8.15 -6.23 7.29
CA LYS A 60 8.68 -6.28 5.93
C LYS A 60 9.94 -5.42 5.74
N GLY A 61 10.42 -4.73 6.77
CA GLY A 61 11.65 -3.92 6.74
C GLY A 61 11.50 -2.54 6.09
N TYR A 62 10.27 -2.07 5.84
CA TYR A 62 10.04 -0.69 5.39
C TYR A 62 10.37 0.31 6.50
N LYS A 63 10.89 1.47 6.10
CA LYS A 63 11.21 2.58 7.00
C LYS A 63 10.35 3.80 6.63
N PRO A 64 9.73 4.47 7.62
CA PRO A 64 9.04 5.72 7.37
C PRO A 64 9.99 6.75 6.75
N LYS A 65 9.52 7.44 5.72
CA LYS A 65 10.16 8.63 5.17
C LYS A 65 9.21 9.80 5.39
N VAL A 66 9.69 10.85 6.04
CA VAL A 66 8.90 12.07 6.25
C VAL A 66 8.54 12.64 4.88
N PRO A 67 7.27 13.01 4.63
CA PRO A 67 6.89 13.69 3.39
C PRO A 67 7.68 15.01 3.28
N VAL A 68 8.21 15.25 2.07
CA VAL A 68 8.88 16.51 1.70
C VAL A 68 7.88 17.53 1.19
#